data_AF-A0A815K982-F1
#
_entry.id   AF-A0A815K982-F1
#
_cell.length_a   1.000
_cell.length_b   1.000
_cell.length_c   1.000
_cell.angle_alpha   90.00
_cell.angle_beta   90.00
_cell.angle_gamma   90.00
#
_symmetry.space_group_name_H-M   'P 1'
#
loop_
_entity.id
_entity.type
_entity.pdbx_description
1 polymer ?
#
loop_
_entity_poly.entity_id
_entity_poly.type
_entity_poly.pdbx_seq_one_letter_code
_entity_poly.pdbx_strand_id
1 'polypeptide(L)'
;MALSRLNRIIAVVILIFAIIYGWKCLFEARRPPCYTIDVKYFGSNIPTSSDNEDFSIKPFKIPFERSQVDDMVNRVSKTRFYEPQILIDNNLVNKSTYGFNRQTIEMVRDYLINTYDWKKTVQELNTFDHYKTNIA
;
A
#
# COMPACT_ATOMS: atom_id res chain seq x y z
N MET A 1 -6.35 64.67 4.74
CA MET A 1 -7.23 64.63 5.95
C MET A 1 -6.63 63.61 6.92
N ALA A 2 -5.91 64.05 7.95
CA ALA A 2 -5.16 63.15 8.83
C ALA A 2 -6.10 62.49 9.85
N LEU A 3 -6.20 61.15 9.81
CA LEU A 3 -6.97 60.39 10.81
C LEU A 3 -6.41 60.64 12.21
N SER A 4 -7.30 60.93 13.17
CA SER A 4 -6.98 61.09 14.59
C SER A 4 -6.28 59.83 15.12
N ARG A 5 -5.44 59.98 16.16
CA ARG A 5 -4.71 58.85 16.77
C ARG A 5 -5.66 57.70 17.17
N LEU A 6 -6.88 58.04 17.59
CA LEU A 6 -7.93 57.09 17.93
C LEU A 6 -8.40 56.27 16.71
N ASN A 7 -8.63 56.91 15.57
CA ASN A 7 -9.06 56.21 14.35
C ASN A 7 -7.97 55.25 13.82
N ARG A 8 -6.69 55.57 14.04
CA ARG A 8 -5.58 54.67 13.71
C ARG A 8 -5.55 53.43 14.60
N ILE A 9 -5.79 53.60 15.90
CA ILE A 9 -5.86 52.48 16.85
C ILE A 9 -7.04 51.57 16.51
N ILE A 10 -8.21 52.14 16.24
CA ILE A 10 -9.41 51.38 15.84
C ILE A 10 -9.15 50.59 14.55
N ALA A 11 -8.54 51.22 13.53
CA ALA A 11 -8.21 50.55 12.27
C ALA A 11 -7.26 49.36 12.46
N VAL A 12 -6.25 49.47 13.36
CA VAL A 12 -5.33 48.38 13.66
C VAL A 12 -6.04 47.21 14.36
N VAL A 13 -6.94 47.50 15.30
CA VAL A 13 -7.73 46.46 15.99
C VAL A 13 -8.60 45.69 15.00
N ILE A 14 -9.28 46.37 14.08
CA ILE A 14 -10.11 45.74 13.04
C ILE A 14 -9.25 44.85 12.14
N LEU A 15 -8.06 45.31 11.75
CA LEU A 15 -7.15 44.55 10.90
C LEU A 15 -6.66 43.26 11.60
N ILE A 16 -6.34 43.33 12.90
CA ILE A 16 -5.96 42.15 13.68
C ILE A 16 -7.12 41.15 13.77
N PHE A 17 -8.34 41.62 14.02
CA PHE A 17 -9.53 40.75 14.03
C PHE A 17 -9.78 40.11 12.66
N ALA A 18 -9.62 40.86 11.56
CA ALA A 18 -9.75 40.33 10.21
C ALA A 18 -8.69 39.26 9.90
N ILE A 19 -7.45 39.46 10.36
CA ILE A 19 -6.37 38.47 10.21
C ILE A 19 -6.71 37.21 11.02
N ILE A 20 -7.10 37.34 12.29
CA ILE A 20 -7.44 36.19 13.15
C ILE A 20 -8.62 35.42 12.56
N TYR A 21 -9.66 36.13 12.11
CA TYR A 21 -10.84 35.53 11.51
C TYR A 21 -10.50 34.83 10.18
N GLY A 22 -9.70 35.48 9.33
CA GLY A 22 -9.19 34.90 8.09
C GLY A 22 -8.33 33.66 8.34
N TRP A 23 -7.48 33.68 9.37
CA TRP A 23 -6.65 32.54 9.76
C TRP A 23 -7.50 31.38 10.27
N LYS A 24 -8.54 31.63 11.07
CA LYS A 24 -9.49 30.61 11.53
C LYS A 24 -10.24 29.98 10.34
N CYS A 25 -10.74 30.78 9.40
CA CYS A 25 -11.41 30.27 8.20
C CYS A 25 -10.47 29.43 7.32
N LEU A 26 -9.24 29.89 7.11
CA LEU A 26 -8.23 29.13 6.35
C LEU A 26 -7.83 27.84 7.08
N PHE A 27 -7.72 27.87 8.39
CA PHE A 27 -7.39 26.69 9.19
C PHE A 27 -8.51 25.65 9.15
N GLU A 28 -9.77 26.06 9.27
CA GLU A 28 -10.92 25.16 9.19
C GLU A 28 -11.10 24.59 7.77
N ALA A 29 -10.91 25.40 6.73
CA ALA A 29 -10.96 24.95 5.33
C ALA A 29 -9.80 24.03 4.93
N ARG A 30 -8.67 24.09 5.66
CA ARG A 30 -7.51 23.19 5.47
C ARG A 30 -7.59 21.91 6.29
N ARG A 31 -8.60 21.75 7.16
CA ARG A 31 -8.78 20.46 7.82
C ARG A 31 -9.16 19.46 6.73
N PRO A 32 -8.36 18.41 6.50
CA PRO A 32 -8.78 17.35 5.60
C PRO A 32 -10.13 16.83 6.11
N PRO A 33 -11.06 16.46 5.21
CA PRO A 33 -12.30 15.83 5.64
C PRO A 33 -11.92 14.63 6.53
N CYS A 34 -12.45 14.59 7.75
CA CYS A 34 -12.31 13.39 8.55
C CYS A 34 -13.08 12.29 7.83
N TYR A 35 -12.37 11.28 7.33
CA TYR A 35 -13.00 10.12 6.75
C TYR A 35 -13.74 9.39 7.88
N THR A 36 -15.07 9.45 7.87
CA THR A 36 -15.87 8.51 8.63
C THR A 36 -15.73 7.16 7.95
N ILE A 37 -15.10 6.20 8.62
CA ILE A 37 -15.07 4.82 8.15
C ILE A 37 -16.51 4.31 8.27
N ASP A 38 -17.15 4.05 7.13
CA ASP A 38 -18.42 3.32 7.10
C ASP A 38 -18.12 1.87 7.51
N VAL A 39 -18.56 1.48 8.70
CA VAL A 39 -18.36 0.13 9.25
C VAL A 39 -19.25 -0.84 8.48
N LYS A 40 -18.72 -1.32 7.37
CA LYS A 40 -19.35 -2.28 6.47
C LYS A 40 -18.77 -3.67 6.68
N TYR A 41 -19.66 -4.66 6.78
CA TYR A 41 -19.25 -6.06 6.81
C TYR A 41 -18.80 -6.54 5.42
N PHE A 42 -17.62 -7.13 5.35
CA PHE A 42 -17.00 -7.69 4.13
C PHE A 42 -16.81 -9.21 4.18
N GLY A 43 -17.28 -9.86 5.25
CA GLY A 43 -17.17 -11.31 5.41
C GLY A 43 -18.16 -12.07 4.52
N SER A 44 -18.25 -13.39 4.75
CA SER A 44 -19.11 -14.26 3.95
C SER A 44 -20.58 -13.84 4.01
N ASN A 45 -21.30 -13.94 2.88
CA ASN A 45 -22.74 -13.65 2.80
C ASN A 45 -23.62 -14.66 3.59
N ILE A 46 -23.01 -15.68 4.18
CA ILE A 46 -23.70 -16.57 5.12
C ILE A 46 -24.02 -15.74 6.37
N PRO A 47 -25.28 -15.70 6.83
CA PRO A 47 -25.65 -14.91 7.99
C PRO A 47 -25.09 -15.57 9.26
N THR A 48 -23.80 -15.36 9.52
CA THR A 48 -23.33 -15.29 10.90
C THR A 48 -23.86 -13.97 11.42
N SER A 49 -24.87 -14.02 12.29
CA SER A 49 -25.17 -12.88 13.14
C SER A 49 -23.85 -12.40 13.75
N SER A 50 -23.54 -11.10 13.68
CA SER A 50 -22.29 -10.51 14.20
C SER A 50 -21.97 -10.96 15.62
N ASP A 51 -23.01 -11.35 16.38
CA ASP A 51 -22.94 -11.88 17.75
C ASP A 51 -22.18 -13.22 17.86
N ASN A 52 -21.97 -13.95 16.76
CA ASN A 52 -21.26 -15.23 16.72
C ASN A 52 -19.84 -15.12 16.13
N GLU A 53 -19.36 -13.91 15.82
CA GLU A 53 -18.01 -13.73 15.30
C GLU A 53 -16.96 -13.79 16.41
N ASP A 54 -15.90 -14.53 16.13
CA ASP A 54 -14.78 -14.66 17.05
C ASP A 54 -13.76 -13.55 16.80
N PHE A 55 -13.70 -12.59 17.73
CA PHE A 55 -12.74 -11.48 17.73
C PHE A 55 -11.46 -11.78 18.51
N SER A 56 -11.24 -13.04 18.91
CA SER A 56 -9.99 -13.42 19.59
C SER A 56 -8.79 -13.31 18.65
N ILE A 57 -7.69 -12.82 19.19
CA ILE A 57 -6.41 -12.74 18.48
C ILE A 57 -5.75 -14.11 18.58
N LYS A 58 -5.65 -14.81 17.45
CA LYS A 58 -5.10 -16.16 17.38
C LYS A 58 -3.68 -16.15 16.82
N PRO A 59 -2.73 -16.90 17.39
CA PRO A 59 -1.42 -17.06 16.80
C PRO A 59 -1.53 -17.72 15.43
N PHE A 60 -0.66 -17.31 14.51
CA PHE A 60 -0.59 -17.81 13.15
C PHE A 60 0.85 -18.19 12.80
N LYS A 61 1.00 -19.25 12.01
CA LYS A 61 2.27 -19.62 11.39
C LYS A 61 2.00 -19.82 9.90
N ILE A 62 2.89 -19.28 9.08
CA ILE A 62 2.82 -19.40 7.62
C ILE A 62 3.07 -20.87 7.27
N PRO A 63 2.09 -21.57 6.65
CA PRO A 63 2.26 -22.96 6.29
C PRO A 63 3.26 -23.11 5.14
N PHE A 64 4.02 -24.22 5.15
CA PHE A 64 4.86 -24.62 4.02
C PHE A 64 4.43 -25.99 3.53
N GLU A 65 3.88 -26.03 2.31
CA GLU A 65 3.50 -27.26 1.63
C GLU A 65 4.38 -27.45 0.41
N ARG A 66 5.12 -28.57 0.36
CA ARG A 66 6.03 -28.85 -0.76
C ARG A 66 5.29 -28.93 -2.10
N SER A 67 4.07 -29.48 -2.09
CA SER A 67 3.19 -29.58 -3.26
C SER A 67 2.88 -28.23 -3.91
N GLN A 68 2.66 -27.17 -3.11
CA GLN A 68 2.38 -25.83 -3.62
C GLN A 68 3.61 -25.23 -4.33
N VAL A 69 4.81 -25.46 -3.77
CA VAL A 69 6.07 -25.03 -4.39
C VAL A 69 6.33 -25.79 -5.68
N ASP A 70 6.12 -27.11 -5.68
CA ASP A 70 6.35 -27.94 -6.87
C ASP A 70 5.36 -27.56 -8.00
N ASP A 71 4.08 -27.26 -7.68
CA ASP A 71 3.12 -26.73 -8.65
C ASP A 71 3.58 -25.39 -9.24
N MET A 72 4.00 -24.46 -8.38
CA MET A 72 4.51 -23.16 -8.81
C MET A 72 5.74 -23.32 -9.72
N VAL A 73 6.73 -24.14 -9.33
CA VAL A 73 7.93 -24.40 -10.14
C VAL A 73 7.56 -24.99 -11.49
N ASN A 74 6.62 -25.95 -11.52
CA ASN A 74 6.11 -26.54 -12.75
C ASN A 74 5.46 -25.49 -13.66
N ARG A 75 4.66 -24.56 -13.13
CA ARG A 75 4.04 -23.47 -13.90
C ARG A 75 5.09 -22.49 -14.44
N VAL A 76 6.05 -22.10 -13.61
CA VAL A 76 7.13 -21.18 -13.98
C VAL A 76 8.01 -21.79 -15.07
N SER A 77 8.32 -23.09 -14.99
CA SER A 77 9.11 -23.81 -15.99
C SER A 77 8.45 -23.88 -17.38
N LYS A 78 7.11 -23.91 -17.41
CA LYS A 78 6.30 -23.99 -18.64
C LYS A 78 5.88 -22.63 -19.19
N THR A 79 6.29 -21.54 -18.54
CA THR A 79 5.92 -20.18 -18.94
C THR A 79 6.57 -19.85 -20.28
N ARG A 80 5.76 -19.37 -21.23
CA ARG A 80 6.22 -18.88 -22.54
C ARG A 80 6.69 -17.44 -22.39
N PHE A 81 7.79 -17.11 -23.06
CA PHE A 81 8.22 -15.72 -23.19
C PHE A 81 7.64 -15.11 -24.45
N TYR A 82 7.41 -13.80 -24.40
CA TYR A 82 7.13 -12.99 -25.57
C TYR A 82 8.34 -12.95 -26.51
N GLU A 83 8.09 -12.55 -27.76
CA GLU A 83 9.12 -12.43 -28.78
C GLU A 83 10.26 -11.53 -28.29
N PRO A 84 11.52 -11.82 -28.66
CA PRO A 84 12.64 -10.95 -28.33
C PRO A 84 12.31 -9.52 -28.76
N GLN A 85 12.52 -8.54 -27.87
CA GLN A 85 12.26 -7.14 -28.17
C GLN A 85 13.33 -6.63 -29.17
N ILE A 86 13.03 -6.80 -30.46
CA ILE A 86 13.91 -6.50 -31.61
C ILE A 86 14.38 -5.02 -31.60
N LEU A 87 13.64 -4.13 -30.94
CA LEU A 87 13.91 -2.69 -30.92
C LEU A 87 14.94 -2.23 -29.87
N ILE A 88 15.45 -3.12 -29.01
CA ILE A 88 16.37 -2.80 -27.90
C ILE A 88 17.77 -3.40 -28.15
N ASP A 89 18.15 -3.62 -29.41
CA ASP A 89 19.52 -4.01 -29.77
C ASP A 89 20.49 -2.81 -29.71
N ASN A 90 19.95 -1.61 -29.54
CA ASN A 90 20.74 -0.41 -29.30
C ASN A 90 21.00 -0.27 -27.79
N ASN A 91 22.27 -0.38 -27.38
CA ASN A 91 22.79 -0.07 -26.03
C ASN A 91 22.45 1.36 -25.52
N LEU A 92 21.70 2.14 -26.30
CA LEU A 92 21.25 3.51 -26.03
C LEU A 92 19.86 3.58 -25.39
N VAL A 93 19.04 2.52 -25.50
CA VAL A 93 17.70 2.50 -24.89
C VAL A 93 17.78 1.81 -23.55
N ASN A 94 17.41 2.52 -22.48
CA ASN A 94 17.35 1.95 -21.13
C ASN A 94 16.42 0.73 -21.14
N LYS A 95 16.94 -0.42 -20.72
CA LYS A 95 16.29 -1.74 -20.79
C LYS A 95 14.92 -1.82 -20.09
N SER A 96 14.57 -0.85 -19.24
CA SER A 96 13.29 -0.78 -18.51
C SER A 96 12.29 0.25 -19.04
N THR A 97 12.57 0.94 -20.16
CA THR A 97 11.72 2.03 -20.66
C THR A 97 10.29 1.59 -20.99
N TYR A 98 10.12 0.32 -21.38
CA TYR A 98 8.84 -0.27 -21.79
C TYR A 98 8.42 -1.43 -20.87
N GLY A 99 8.83 -1.36 -19.61
CA GLY A 99 8.62 -2.43 -18.63
C GLY A 99 9.74 -3.46 -18.64
N PHE A 100 9.44 -4.66 -18.15
CA PHE A 100 10.47 -5.68 -17.96
C PHE A 100 11.04 -6.18 -19.30
N ASN A 101 12.36 -6.26 -19.36
CA ASN A 101 13.08 -6.88 -20.46
C ASN A 101 13.03 -8.40 -20.34
N ARG A 102 12.95 -9.09 -21.48
CA ARG A 102 12.91 -10.56 -21.53
C ARG A 102 14.10 -11.22 -20.80
N GLN A 103 15.30 -10.69 -21.00
CA GLN A 103 16.53 -11.19 -20.37
C GLN A 103 16.41 -11.17 -18.84
N THR A 104 15.83 -10.11 -18.27
CA THR A 104 15.61 -9.99 -16.83
C THR A 104 14.62 -11.04 -16.34
N ILE A 105 13.50 -11.26 -17.03
CA ILE A 105 12.51 -12.25 -16.63
C ILE A 105 13.08 -13.67 -16.76
N GLU A 106 13.89 -13.96 -17.78
CA GLU A 106 14.60 -15.24 -17.92
C GLU A 106 15.54 -15.49 -16.72
N MET A 107 16.34 -14.49 -16.31
CA MET A 107 17.21 -14.59 -15.14
C MET A 107 16.41 -14.83 -13.84
N VAL A 108 15.30 -14.11 -13.65
CA VAL A 108 14.44 -14.28 -12.48
C VAL A 108 13.83 -15.68 -12.46
N ARG A 109 13.32 -16.16 -13.61
CA ARG A 109 12.79 -17.51 -13.75
C ARG A 109 13.83 -18.55 -13.33
N ASP A 110 15.05 -18.43 -13.85
CA ASP A 110 16.11 -19.40 -13.60
C ASP A 110 16.53 -19.38 -12.12
N TYR A 111 16.56 -18.21 -11.49
CA TYR A 111 16.80 -18.07 -10.05
C TYR A 111 15.70 -18.75 -9.21
N LEU A 112 14.42 -18.50 -9.53
CA LEU A 112 13.29 -19.06 -8.80
C LEU A 112 13.20 -20.59 -8.89
N ILE A 113 13.59 -21.17 -10.03
CA ILE A 113 13.58 -22.63 -10.25
C ILE A 113 14.80 -23.29 -9.59
N ASN A 114 16.00 -22.72 -9.77
CA ASN A 114 17.24 -23.45 -9.49
C ASN A 114 17.94 -23.02 -8.19
N THR A 115 17.73 -21.79 -7.74
CA THR A 115 18.56 -21.19 -6.68
C THR A 115 17.76 -20.83 -5.43
N TYR A 116 16.50 -20.44 -5.58
CA TYR A 116 15.71 -19.92 -4.48
C TYR A 116 15.21 -21.03 -3.53
N ASP A 117 15.54 -20.89 -2.24
CA ASP A 117 15.09 -21.81 -1.19
C ASP A 117 13.80 -21.31 -0.52
N TRP A 118 12.67 -21.76 -1.06
CA TRP A 118 11.33 -21.44 -0.54
C TRP A 118 11.13 -21.85 0.91
N LYS A 119 11.72 -22.97 1.35
CA LYS A 119 11.55 -23.48 2.71
C LYS A 119 12.27 -22.56 3.69
N LYS A 120 13.50 -22.17 3.35
CA LYS A 120 14.29 -21.24 4.16
C LYS A 120 13.55 -19.91 4.35
N THR A 121 12.98 -19.33 3.30
CA THR A 121 12.25 -18.06 3.44
C THR A 121 11.01 -18.20 4.33
N VAL A 122 10.23 -19.27 4.21
CA VAL A 122 9.07 -19.47 5.12
C VAL A 122 9.52 -19.66 6.58
N GLN A 123 10.67 -20.32 6.80
CA GLN A 123 11.26 -20.43 8.14
C GLN A 123 11.67 -19.05 8.69
N GLU A 124 12.34 -18.24 7.87
CA GLU A 124 12.73 -16.87 8.23
C GLU A 124 11.51 -16.00 8.55
N LEU A 125 10.45 -16.05 7.73
CA LEU A 125 9.22 -15.30 7.99
C LEU A 125 8.57 -15.72 9.32
N ASN A 126 8.58 -17.02 9.64
CA ASN A 126 8.01 -17.55 10.87
C ASN A 126 8.86 -17.31 12.14
N THR A 127 10.02 -16.64 12.02
CA THR A 127 10.79 -16.17 13.19
C THR A 127 10.06 -15.08 13.96
N PHE A 128 9.20 -14.32 13.29
CA PHE A 128 8.32 -13.35 13.91
C PHE A 128 7.02 -14.00 14.38
N ASP A 129 6.39 -13.39 15.38
CA ASP A 129 5.06 -13.78 15.84
C ASP A 129 4.00 -13.18 14.92
N HIS A 130 3.20 -14.04 14.31
CA HIS A 130 2.07 -13.65 13.47
C HIS A 130 0.76 -13.93 14.18
N TYR A 131 -0.26 -13.15 13.86
CA TYR A 131 -1.58 -13.28 14.45
C TYR A 131 -2.67 -13.10 13.39
N LYS A 132 -3.85 -13.66 13.67
CA LYS A 132 -5.07 -13.45 12.89
C LYS A 132 -6.23 -13.15 13.82
N THR A 133 -7.07 -12.20 13.44
CA THR A 133 -8.31 -11.85 14.13
C THR A 133 -9.33 -11.38 13.09
N ASN A 134 -10.61 -11.53 13.40
CA ASN A 134 -11.66 -10.84 12.66
C ASN A 134 -11.66 -9.36 13.08
N ILE A 135 -12.05 -8.49 12.15
CA ILE A 135 -12.15 -7.04 12.35
C ILE A 135 -13.62 -6.67 12.15
N ALA A 136 -14.19 -6.04 13.18
CA ALA A 136 -15.54 -5.51 13.16
C ALA A 136 -15.66 -4.23 12.32
#